data_AF-A0A5E7UCP4-F1
#
_entry.id   AF-A0A5E7UCP4-F1
#
_cell.length_a   1.000
_cell.length_b   1.000
_cell.length_c   1.000
_cell.angle_alpha   90.00
_cell.angle_beta   90.00
_cell.angle_gamma   90.00
#
_symmetry.space_group_name_H-M   'P 1'
#
loop_
_entity.id
_entity.type
_entity.pdbx_description
1 polymer ?
#
loop_
_entity_poly.entity_id
_entity_poly.type
_entity_poly.pdbx_seq_one_letter_code
_entity_poly.pdbx_strand_id
1 'polypeptide(L)'
;MWNAAFFCGSCAVLRRSAIDDIGGFAVETVTEDAHTALRLHRRGWNSAYVRIPQAAGLATESLSAHIGQRIRWARGMAQIFRTDNPLLGKGLTIFQRICYANAMLHFLAGLPRLVFLTAPLAFLLLHAYIIYAPAMMIVLYVIPHMLHASLTNSRMQGEHRLTFWGEVYETVLAWYIARPTTVALFNPKKGKFNVTAKGGLMTENQFDWRIAQPYLVLALLNVVGLGFAVWRLIYGPANEIGTTLVSSLWVIYNLLIVGAAVAIAAEVRQVRETHRVQARLPVAIRLENGHFYPGMLVDYSDGGAGIELEIPLSLAVGSRVSLLMQRGQREFLFPCFVSRSHKNFVGVSLQDLPADQKIDYVQCTFARADAWLNWNEDFIQDRPLRSFIDVLKLGMMGYYRLFEYLPAWIRKLASPFVRLGAWVISYVPRFPKAASSLSSRPVSAS
;
A
#
# COMPACT_ATOMS: atom_id res chain seq x y z
N MET A 1 -14.18 -17.09 19.49
CA MET A 1 -13.61 -16.80 18.15
C MET A 1 -14.55 -17.34 17.08
N TRP A 2 -14.69 -16.66 15.93
CA TRP A 2 -15.67 -17.01 14.87
C TRP A 2 -15.26 -18.18 13.95
N ASN A 3 -14.10 -18.81 14.19
CA ASN A 3 -13.57 -19.93 13.39
C ASN A 3 -13.57 -19.69 11.87
N ALA A 4 -13.10 -18.52 11.45
CA ALA A 4 -13.15 -18.07 10.06
C ALA A 4 -11.81 -17.48 9.58
N ALA A 5 -10.70 -17.76 10.28
CA ALA A 5 -9.37 -17.41 9.79
C ALA A 5 -9.05 -18.27 8.57
N PHE A 6 -8.83 -17.66 7.41
CA PHE A 6 -8.63 -18.39 6.16
C PHE A 6 -7.16 -18.41 5.74
N PHE A 7 -6.83 -19.35 4.85
CA PHE A 7 -5.51 -19.51 4.27
C PHE A 7 -5.24 -18.42 3.23
N CYS A 8 -4.12 -17.71 3.38
CA CYS A 8 -3.70 -16.56 2.54
C CYS A 8 -2.50 -16.89 1.63
N GLY A 9 -2.40 -18.13 1.17
CA GLY A 9 -1.43 -18.58 0.16
C GLY A 9 -0.06 -18.96 0.72
N SER A 10 0.44 -18.20 1.70
CA SER A 10 1.73 -18.43 2.36
C SER A 10 1.62 -18.29 3.88
N CYS A 11 2.70 -18.63 4.59
CA CYS A 11 2.81 -18.48 6.05
C CYS A 11 1.69 -19.21 6.84
N ALA A 12 1.31 -20.40 6.37
CA ALA A 12 0.30 -21.24 7.00
C ALA A 12 0.76 -22.69 7.09
N VAL A 13 0.28 -23.40 8.12
CA VAL A 13 0.47 -24.85 8.28
C VAL A 13 -0.89 -25.51 8.13
N LEU A 14 -1.01 -26.43 7.17
CA LEU A 14 -2.24 -27.15 6.90
C LEU A 14 -2.07 -28.63 7.26
N ARG A 15 -3.06 -29.19 7.96
CA ARG A 15 -3.07 -30.62 8.29
C ARG A 15 -3.28 -31.42 7.00
N ARG A 16 -2.35 -32.32 6.68
CA ARG A 16 -2.42 -33.13 5.46
C ARG A 16 -3.73 -33.89 5.30
N SER A 17 -4.17 -34.58 6.35
CA SER A 17 -5.43 -35.34 6.31
C SER A 17 -6.67 -34.47 6.07
N ALA A 18 -6.64 -33.19 6.45
CA ALA A 18 -7.72 -32.26 6.18
C ALA A 18 -7.77 -31.85 4.70
N ILE A 19 -6.59 -31.70 4.07
CA ILE A 19 -6.47 -31.44 2.64
C ILE A 19 -6.94 -32.66 1.83
N ASP A 20 -6.55 -33.86 2.24
CA ASP A 20 -6.99 -35.08 1.56
C ASP A 20 -8.53 -35.27 1.69
N ASP A 21 -9.13 -34.94 2.85
CA ASP A 21 -10.58 -35.00 3.08
C ASP A 21 -11.41 -34.09 2.13
N ILE A 22 -10.88 -32.91 1.78
CA ILE A 22 -11.54 -32.00 0.81
C ILE A 22 -11.19 -32.33 -0.66
N GLY A 23 -10.40 -33.38 -0.91
CA GLY A 23 -9.99 -33.79 -2.25
C GLY A 23 -8.82 -32.97 -2.83
N GLY A 24 -7.99 -32.39 -1.98
CA GLY A 24 -6.85 -31.56 -2.38
C GLY A 24 -7.13 -30.06 -2.38
N PHE A 25 -6.16 -29.28 -2.86
CA PHE A 25 -6.31 -27.82 -3.01
C PHE A 25 -7.35 -27.47 -4.08
N ALA A 26 -8.11 -26.40 -3.84
CA ALA A 26 -9.10 -25.90 -4.80
C ALA A 26 -8.41 -25.24 -5.99
N VAL A 27 -8.65 -25.72 -7.21
CA VAL A 27 -7.98 -25.24 -8.46
C VAL A 27 -8.92 -24.49 -9.39
N GLU A 28 -10.19 -24.34 -9.01
CA GLU A 28 -11.25 -23.79 -9.85
C GLU A 28 -11.25 -22.25 -9.91
N THR A 29 -10.58 -21.60 -8.95
CA THR A 29 -10.49 -20.14 -8.86
C THR A 29 -9.03 -19.70 -8.80
N VAL A 30 -8.77 -18.43 -9.15
CA VAL A 30 -7.40 -17.87 -9.13
C VAL A 30 -6.87 -17.55 -7.73
N THR A 31 -7.68 -17.78 -6.70
CA THR A 31 -7.36 -17.63 -5.28
C THR A 31 -7.61 -18.99 -4.63
N GLU A 32 -6.77 -19.95 -4.99
CA GLU A 32 -6.82 -21.35 -4.54
C GLU A 32 -6.76 -21.44 -3.02
N ASP A 33 -6.04 -20.51 -2.40
CA ASP A 33 -5.80 -20.42 -0.99
C ASP A 33 -7.08 -20.20 -0.17
N ALA A 34 -7.77 -19.09 -0.43
CA ALA A 34 -9.02 -18.74 0.22
C ALA A 34 -10.13 -19.75 -0.12
N HIS A 35 -10.13 -20.28 -1.34
CA HIS A 35 -11.11 -21.29 -1.74
C HIS A 35 -10.89 -22.62 -1.00
N THR A 36 -9.63 -23.03 -0.82
CA THR A 36 -9.27 -24.22 -0.03
C THR A 36 -9.72 -24.06 1.42
N ALA A 37 -9.49 -22.90 2.03
CA ALA A 37 -9.95 -22.62 3.40
C ALA A 37 -11.47 -22.69 3.55
N LEU A 38 -12.21 -22.16 2.56
CA LEU A 38 -13.67 -22.24 2.53
C LEU A 38 -14.15 -23.71 2.51
N ARG A 39 -13.51 -24.57 1.71
CA ARG A 39 -13.83 -26.02 1.66
C ARG A 39 -13.54 -26.72 2.98
N LEU A 40 -12.40 -26.43 3.60
CA LEU A 40 -12.03 -26.97 4.91
C LEU A 40 -13.07 -26.62 5.97
N HIS A 41 -13.45 -25.34 6.07
CA HIS A 41 -14.46 -24.89 7.03
C HIS A 41 -15.82 -25.51 6.77
N ARG A 42 -16.19 -25.74 5.51
CA ARG A 42 -17.43 -26.44 5.15
C ARG A 42 -17.47 -27.90 5.55
N ARG A 43 -16.30 -28.55 5.63
CA ARG A 43 -16.14 -29.91 6.16
C ARG A 43 -15.98 -29.95 7.68
N GLY A 44 -16.13 -28.80 8.36
CA GLY A 44 -16.07 -28.73 9.83
C GLY A 44 -14.65 -28.67 10.40
N TRP A 45 -13.61 -28.51 9.56
CA TRP A 45 -12.27 -28.26 10.06
C TRP A 45 -12.18 -26.88 10.71
N ASN A 46 -11.35 -26.77 11.75
CA ASN A 46 -11.12 -25.52 12.48
C ASN A 46 -9.85 -24.82 12.00
N SER A 47 -9.79 -23.51 12.19
CA SER A 47 -8.59 -22.72 11.95
C SER A 47 -8.31 -21.75 13.09
N ALA A 48 -7.03 -21.36 13.21
CA ALA A 48 -6.56 -20.37 14.15
C ALA A 48 -5.58 -19.42 13.44
N TYR A 49 -5.56 -18.17 13.88
CA TYR A 49 -4.60 -17.17 13.43
C TYR A 49 -3.74 -16.74 14.62
N VAL A 50 -2.43 -16.83 14.45
CA VAL A 50 -1.46 -16.38 15.46
C VAL A 50 -0.81 -15.12 14.91
N ARG A 51 -1.04 -13.98 15.59
CA ARG A 51 -0.52 -12.66 15.19
C ARG A 51 0.95 -12.49 15.63
N ILE A 52 1.82 -13.39 15.21
CA ILE A 52 3.27 -13.27 15.43
C ILE A 52 3.92 -13.36 14.05
N PRO A 53 4.56 -12.29 13.55
CA PRO A 53 5.30 -12.35 12.29
C PRO A 53 6.44 -13.34 12.40
N GLN A 54 6.41 -14.39 11.56
CA GLN A 54 7.45 -15.42 11.48
C GLN A 54 8.21 -15.40 10.15
N ALA A 55 7.78 -14.55 9.22
CA ALA A 55 8.39 -14.41 7.90
C ALA A 55 8.16 -12.98 7.39
N ALA A 56 9.08 -12.51 6.55
CA ALA A 56 8.95 -11.28 5.80
C ALA A 56 8.83 -11.59 4.31
N GLY A 57 7.84 -10.97 3.66
CA GLY A 57 7.66 -11.03 2.22
C GLY A 57 8.07 -9.73 1.56
N LEU A 58 8.42 -9.79 0.28
CA LEU A 58 8.62 -8.59 -0.54
C LEU A 58 7.27 -8.06 -1.02
N ALA A 59 7.04 -6.77 -0.80
CA ALA A 59 5.94 -6.06 -1.44
C ALA A 59 6.26 -5.81 -2.92
N THR A 60 5.24 -5.51 -3.72
CA THR A 60 5.42 -5.11 -5.12
C THR A 60 6.18 -3.79 -5.20
N GLU A 61 7.22 -3.75 -6.04
CA GLU A 61 8.09 -2.58 -6.19
C GLU A 61 7.50 -1.47 -7.06
N SER A 62 6.58 -1.82 -7.96
CA SER A 62 5.87 -0.87 -8.82
C SER A 62 4.36 -0.90 -8.55
N LEU A 63 3.71 0.23 -8.83
CA LEU A 63 2.26 0.40 -8.83
C LEU A 63 1.60 -0.55 -9.84
N SER A 64 2.22 -0.76 -11.00
CA SER A 64 1.75 -1.70 -12.03
C SER A 64 1.68 -3.13 -11.51
N ALA A 65 2.73 -3.60 -10.84
CA ALA A 65 2.77 -4.90 -10.21
C ALA A 65 1.74 -5.00 -9.08
N HIS A 66 1.62 -3.94 -8.27
CA HIS A 66 0.66 -3.86 -7.18
C HIS A 66 -0.79 -4.02 -7.66
N ILE A 67 -1.18 -3.23 -8.67
CA ILE A 67 -2.50 -3.29 -9.29
C ILE A 67 -2.74 -4.68 -9.89
N GLY A 68 -1.75 -5.23 -10.60
CA GLY A 68 -1.83 -6.57 -11.18
C GLY A 68 -2.12 -7.66 -10.14
N GLN A 69 -1.45 -7.62 -8.98
CA GLN A 69 -1.74 -8.54 -7.88
C GLN A 69 -3.16 -8.36 -7.32
N ARG A 70 -3.59 -7.12 -7.08
CA ARG A 70 -4.91 -6.82 -6.52
C ARG A 70 -6.05 -7.19 -7.46
N ILE A 71 -5.88 -7.03 -8.77
CA ILE A 71 -6.85 -7.51 -9.78
C ILE A 71 -7.06 -9.02 -9.63
N ARG A 72 -6.00 -9.82 -9.41
CA ARG A 72 -6.12 -11.27 -9.23
C ARG A 72 -6.92 -11.61 -7.99
N TRP A 73 -6.57 -11.01 -6.85
CA TRP A 73 -7.27 -11.27 -5.59
C TRP A 73 -8.74 -10.88 -5.68
N ALA A 74 -9.02 -9.70 -6.24
CA ALA A 74 -10.38 -9.23 -6.41
C ALA A 74 -11.21 -10.16 -7.30
N ARG A 75 -10.65 -10.56 -8.44
CA ARG A 75 -11.30 -11.50 -9.36
C ARG A 75 -11.56 -12.85 -8.69
N GLY A 76 -10.56 -13.44 -8.03
CA GLY A 76 -10.69 -14.75 -7.39
C GLY A 76 -11.74 -14.76 -6.28
N MET A 77 -11.73 -13.74 -5.41
CA MET A 77 -12.74 -13.61 -4.36
C MET A 77 -14.16 -13.43 -4.92
N ALA A 78 -14.33 -12.65 -5.99
CA ALA A 78 -15.62 -12.53 -6.67
C ALA A 78 -16.05 -13.85 -7.35
N GLN A 79 -15.11 -14.61 -7.91
CA GLN A 79 -15.37 -15.94 -8.47
C GLN A 79 -15.85 -16.91 -7.37
N ILE A 80 -15.18 -16.97 -6.22
CA ILE A 80 -15.59 -17.82 -5.09
C ILE A 80 -16.99 -17.40 -4.62
N PHE A 81 -17.22 -16.11 -4.44
CA PHE A 81 -18.53 -15.60 -4.03
C PHE A 81 -19.65 -16.01 -4.97
N ARG A 82 -19.40 -16.01 -6.29
CA ARG A 82 -20.40 -16.38 -7.29
C ARG A 82 -20.60 -17.89 -7.44
N THR A 83 -19.51 -18.65 -7.43
CA THR A 83 -19.51 -20.09 -7.73
C THR A 83 -19.86 -20.92 -6.51
N ASP A 84 -19.26 -20.60 -5.37
CA ASP A 84 -19.40 -21.40 -4.15
C ASP A 84 -20.37 -20.75 -3.15
N ASN A 85 -20.50 -19.42 -3.19
CA ASN A 85 -21.42 -18.60 -2.39
C ASN A 85 -21.35 -18.89 -0.87
N PRO A 86 -20.59 -18.11 -0.09
CA PRO A 86 -20.49 -18.33 1.35
C PRO A 86 -21.80 -18.12 2.10
N LEU A 87 -22.74 -17.33 1.57
CA LEU A 87 -23.99 -17.01 2.27
C LEU A 87 -25.01 -18.13 2.21
N LEU A 88 -25.14 -18.81 1.06
CA LEU A 88 -26.18 -19.83 0.82
C LEU A 88 -25.65 -21.27 0.80
N GLY A 89 -24.33 -21.46 0.65
CA GLY A 89 -23.74 -22.81 0.62
C GLY A 89 -23.88 -23.57 1.94
N LYS A 90 -23.92 -24.90 1.90
CA LYS A 90 -24.01 -25.75 3.11
C LYS A 90 -22.66 -25.83 3.85
N GLY A 91 -22.68 -26.25 5.11
CA GLY A 91 -21.48 -26.58 5.89
C GLY A 91 -20.83 -25.42 6.67
N LEU A 92 -21.34 -24.19 6.57
CA LEU A 92 -20.85 -23.04 7.35
C LEU A 92 -21.81 -22.61 8.46
N THR A 93 -21.24 -22.24 9.60
CA THR A 93 -21.95 -21.51 10.67
C THR A 93 -22.28 -20.08 10.25
N ILE A 94 -23.27 -19.45 10.90
CA ILE A 94 -23.71 -18.08 10.56
C ILE A 94 -22.54 -17.08 10.59
N PHE A 95 -21.68 -17.15 11.61
CA PHE A 95 -20.57 -16.22 11.72
C PHE A 95 -19.47 -16.45 10.68
N GLN A 96 -19.19 -17.71 10.32
CA GLN A 96 -18.31 -18.01 9.18
C GLN A 96 -18.87 -17.42 7.87
N ARG A 97 -20.19 -17.53 7.65
CA ARG A 97 -20.84 -16.93 6.46
C ARG A 97 -20.60 -15.42 6.41
N ILE A 98 -20.80 -14.73 7.53
CA ILE A 98 -20.58 -13.28 7.64
C ILE A 98 -19.12 -12.93 7.39
N CYS A 99 -18.16 -13.65 8.00
CA CYS A 99 -16.73 -13.39 7.82
C CYS A 99 -16.29 -13.58 6.35
N TYR A 100 -16.66 -14.69 5.72
CA TYR A 100 -16.32 -14.94 4.31
C TYR A 100 -17.04 -13.97 3.36
N ALA A 101 -18.31 -13.67 3.61
CA ALA A 101 -19.05 -12.69 2.81
C ALA A 101 -18.41 -11.30 2.92
N ASN A 102 -18.06 -10.84 4.12
CA ASN A 102 -17.36 -9.57 4.32
C ASN A 102 -16.02 -9.54 3.55
N ALA A 103 -15.21 -10.59 3.65
CA ALA A 103 -13.93 -10.67 2.96
C ALA A 103 -14.08 -10.62 1.42
N MET A 104 -15.09 -11.29 0.87
CA MET A 104 -15.32 -11.34 -0.58
C MET A 104 -16.01 -10.07 -1.11
N LEU A 105 -17.04 -9.56 -0.42
CA LEU A 105 -17.77 -8.36 -0.82
C LEU A 105 -16.89 -7.11 -0.80
N HIS A 106 -15.86 -7.06 0.06
CA HIS A 106 -14.91 -5.97 0.08
C HIS A 106 -14.26 -5.72 -1.30
N PHE A 107 -14.00 -6.78 -2.08
CA PHE A 107 -13.42 -6.63 -3.42
C PHE A 107 -14.40 -6.08 -4.47
N LEU A 108 -15.70 -6.03 -4.17
CA LEU A 108 -16.70 -5.36 -5.01
C LEU A 108 -16.74 -3.84 -4.81
N ALA A 109 -15.98 -3.29 -3.85
CA ALA A 109 -15.95 -1.86 -3.53
C ALA A 109 -15.47 -0.96 -4.69
N GLY A 110 -14.82 -1.52 -5.71
CA GLY A 110 -14.35 -0.75 -6.88
C GLY A 110 -15.47 -0.04 -7.62
N LEU A 111 -16.61 -0.71 -7.87
CA LEU A 111 -17.75 -0.10 -8.56
C LEU A 111 -18.43 1.00 -7.72
N PRO A 112 -18.81 0.77 -6.45
CA PRO A 112 -19.30 1.83 -5.56
C PRO A 112 -18.36 3.03 -5.49
N ARG A 113 -17.03 2.82 -5.45
CA ARG A 113 -16.08 3.93 -5.40
C ARG A 113 -16.13 4.80 -6.66
N LEU A 114 -16.22 4.20 -7.85
CA LEU A 114 -16.39 4.95 -9.10
C LEU A 114 -17.73 5.70 -9.14
N VAL A 115 -18.80 5.10 -8.61
CA VAL A 115 -20.10 5.78 -8.46
C VAL A 115 -19.96 7.00 -7.55
N PHE A 116 -19.33 6.89 -6.38
CA PHE A 116 -19.14 8.05 -5.49
C PHE A 116 -18.27 9.16 -6.09
N LEU A 117 -17.25 8.79 -6.88
CA LEU A 117 -16.40 9.76 -7.59
C LEU A 117 -17.12 10.50 -8.72
N THR A 118 -18.28 10.00 -9.17
CA THR A 118 -19.02 10.55 -10.32
C THR A 118 -20.45 10.99 -9.98
N ALA A 119 -21.00 10.59 -8.83
CA ALA A 119 -22.38 10.88 -8.42
C ALA A 119 -22.71 12.39 -8.42
N PRO A 120 -21.85 13.30 -7.90
CA PRO A 120 -22.13 14.74 -7.99
C PRO A 120 -22.22 15.27 -9.42
N LEU A 121 -21.56 14.61 -10.38
CA LEU A 121 -21.54 15.03 -11.78
C LEU A 121 -22.87 14.76 -12.48
N ALA A 122 -23.66 13.80 -12.02
CA ALA A 122 -24.99 13.56 -12.57
C ALA A 122 -25.90 14.80 -12.41
N PHE A 123 -25.86 15.42 -11.23
CA PHE A 123 -26.59 16.68 -11.00
C PHE A 123 -25.94 17.85 -11.76
N LEU A 124 -24.63 18.01 -11.65
CA LEU A 124 -23.94 19.19 -12.20
C LEU A 124 -23.97 19.23 -13.74
N LEU A 125 -23.71 18.09 -14.41
CA LEU A 125 -23.61 17.99 -15.86
C LEU A 125 -24.94 17.64 -16.53
N LEU A 126 -25.67 16.66 -15.97
CA LEU A 126 -26.87 16.09 -16.61
C LEU A 126 -28.18 16.62 -16.02
N HIS A 127 -28.11 17.46 -14.97
CA HIS A 127 -29.29 17.89 -14.22
C HIS A 127 -30.12 16.73 -13.65
N ALA A 128 -29.46 15.59 -13.37
CA ALA A 128 -30.10 14.40 -12.84
C ALA A 128 -30.02 14.39 -11.30
N TYR A 129 -31.17 14.48 -10.65
CA TYR A 129 -31.29 14.41 -9.20
C TYR A 129 -31.15 12.96 -8.71
N ILE A 130 -29.99 12.62 -8.13
CA ILE A 130 -29.78 11.31 -7.49
C ILE A 130 -30.45 11.27 -6.11
N ILE A 131 -30.39 12.37 -5.36
CA ILE A 131 -30.93 12.48 -4.01
C ILE A 131 -31.98 13.59 -4.01
N TYR A 132 -33.23 13.22 -3.72
CA TYR A 132 -34.33 14.17 -3.59
C TYR A 132 -34.46 14.62 -2.13
N ALA A 133 -33.63 15.59 -1.72
CA ALA A 133 -33.67 16.18 -0.39
C ALA A 133 -33.16 17.62 -0.40
N PRO A 134 -33.67 18.51 0.46
CA PRO A 134 -33.11 19.84 0.66
C PRO A 134 -31.64 19.76 1.08
N ALA A 135 -30.80 20.66 0.56
CA ALA A 135 -29.36 20.67 0.86
C ALA A 135 -29.06 20.71 2.37
N MET A 136 -29.84 21.46 3.15
CA MET A 136 -29.70 21.53 4.61
C MET A 136 -29.91 20.16 5.28
N MET A 137 -30.91 19.39 4.82
CA MET A 137 -31.17 18.04 5.35
C MET A 137 -30.01 17.10 5.03
N ILE A 138 -29.43 17.20 3.83
CA ILE A 138 -28.25 16.40 3.47
C ILE A 138 -27.11 16.70 4.44
N VAL A 139 -26.80 17.98 4.69
CA VAL A 139 -25.73 18.37 5.63
C VAL A 139 -26.01 17.85 7.05
N LEU A 140 -27.24 18.03 7.54
CA LEU A 140 -27.63 17.65 8.91
C LEU A 140 -27.57 16.14 9.18
N TYR A 141 -27.80 15.29 8.17
CA TYR A 141 -27.72 13.84 8.33
C TYR A 141 -26.33 13.29 7.98
N VAL A 142 -25.73 13.79 6.90
CA VAL A 142 -24.48 13.23 6.37
C VAL A 142 -23.28 13.58 7.24
N ILE A 143 -23.17 14.83 7.74
CA ILE A 143 -22.00 15.22 8.55
C ILE A 143 -21.94 14.41 9.86
N PRO A 144 -22.99 14.34 10.69
CA PRO A 144 -22.95 13.54 11.92
C PRO A 144 -22.68 12.05 11.63
N HIS A 145 -23.27 11.51 10.56
CA HIS A 145 -23.02 10.13 10.15
C HIS A 145 -21.54 9.90 9.78
N MET A 146 -20.95 10.77 8.94
CA MET A 146 -19.54 10.66 8.55
C MET A 146 -18.59 10.80 9.73
N LEU A 147 -18.88 11.73 10.65
CA LEU A 147 -18.10 11.88 11.87
C LEU A 147 -18.16 10.60 12.70
N HIS A 148 -19.36 10.11 13.00
CA HIS A 148 -19.54 8.90 13.79
C HIS A 148 -18.86 7.68 13.16
N ALA A 149 -19.01 7.48 11.84
CA ALA A 149 -18.37 6.40 11.10
C ALA A 149 -16.83 6.51 11.14
N SER A 150 -16.30 7.72 10.92
CA SER A 150 -14.85 7.98 10.93
C SER A 150 -14.24 7.76 12.31
N LEU A 151 -14.87 8.29 13.36
CA LEU A 151 -14.47 8.11 14.77
C LEU A 151 -14.51 6.64 15.18
N THR A 152 -15.57 5.91 14.80
CA THR A 152 -15.69 4.48 15.07
C THR A 152 -14.58 3.70 14.37
N ASN A 153 -14.30 4.01 13.11
CA ASN A 153 -13.23 3.35 12.35
C ASN A 153 -11.85 3.63 12.97
N SER A 154 -11.55 4.89 13.28
CA SER A 154 -10.30 5.26 13.96
C SER A 154 -10.15 4.56 15.32
N ARG A 155 -11.23 4.43 16.10
CA ARG A 155 -11.20 3.69 17.39
C ARG A 155 -10.96 2.20 17.21
N MET A 156 -11.54 1.58 16.19
CA MET A 156 -11.44 0.14 15.97
C MET A 156 -10.19 -0.29 15.20
N GLN A 157 -9.69 0.55 14.29
CA GLN A 157 -8.61 0.21 13.34
C GLN A 157 -7.40 1.13 13.45
N GLY A 158 -7.42 2.17 14.30
CA GLY A 158 -6.38 3.20 14.37
C GLY A 158 -5.00 2.70 14.80
N GLU A 159 -4.89 1.48 15.33
CA GLU A 159 -3.62 0.78 15.58
C GLU A 159 -3.00 0.12 14.34
N HIS A 160 -3.75 0.05 13.24
CA HIS A 160 -3.38 -0.69 12.03
C HIS A 160 -3.59 0.10 10.74
N ARG A 161 -4.48 1.10 10.72
CA ARG A 161 -4.83 1.87 9.53
C ARG A 161 -5.09 3.33 9.89
N LEU A 162 -4.48 4.22 9.13
CA LEU A 162 -4.72 5.67 9.23
C LEU A 162 -6.06 6.04 8.58
N THR A 163 -6.77 6.98 9.19
CA THR A 163 -8.06 7.48 8.68
C THR A 163 -7.88 8.12 7.30
N PHE A 164 -8.86 7.98 6.39
CA PHE A 164 -8.89 8.46 5.00
C PHE A 164 -7.88 7.83 4.02
N TRP A 165 -6.76 7.29 4.47
CA TRP A 165 -5.82 6.57 3.59
C TRP A 165 -6.44 5.37 2.90
N GLY A 166 -7.44 4.76 3.55
CA GLY A 166 -8.21 3.70 2.95
C GLY A 166 -8.94 4.11 1.68
N GLU A 167 -9.46 5.33 1.64
CA GLU A 167 -10.18 5.86 0.49
C GLU A 167 -9.25 6.16 -0.68
N VAL A 168 -8.04 6.64 -0.40
CA VAL A 168 -7.00 6.83 -1.41
C VAL A 168 -6.64 5.47 -2.03
N TYR A 169 -6.40 4.47 -1.18
CA TYR A 169 -6.06 3.12 -1.63
C TYR A 169 -7.17 2.48 -2.48
N GLU A 170 -8.42 2.60 -2.05
CA GLU A 170 -9.57 2.12 -2.82
C GLU A 170 -9.74 2.88 -4.12
N THR A 171 -9.49 4.19 -4.15
CA THR A 171 -9.58 5.01 -5.37
C THR A 171 -8.54 4.61 -6.41
N VAL A 172 -7.30 4.33 -6.00
CA VAL A 172 -6.24 3.82 -6.87
C VAL A 172 -6.69 2.49 -7.52
N LEU A 173 -7.26 1.59 -6.74
CA LEU A 173 -7.64 0.26 -7.25
C LEU A 173 -8.98 0.25 -8.00
N ALA A 174 -9.89 1.19 -7.71
CA ALA A 174 -11.30 1.13 -8.10
C ALA A 174 -11.52 0.86 -9.59
N TRP A 175 -10.89 1.66 -10.46
CA TRP A 175 -11.01 1.50 -11.91
C TRP A 175 -10.56 0.12 -12.40
N TYR A 176 -9.45 -0.35 -11.85
CA TYR A 176 -8.78 -1.58 -12.27
C TYR A 176 -9.50 -2.84 -11.82
N ILE A 177 -10.09 -2.83 -10.62
CA ILE A 177 -10.78 -3.99 -10.06
C ILE A 177 -12.26 -4.04 -10.46
N ALA A 178 -12.91 -2.89 -10.72
CA ALA A 178 -14.36 -2.84 -10.96
C ALA A 178 -14.81 -3.74 -12.12
N ARG A 179 -14.11 -3.68 -13.26
CA ARG A 179 -14.47 -4.52 -14.42
C ARG A 179 -14.20 -6.02 -14.17
N PRO A 180 -12.99 -6.45 -13.74
CA PRO A 180 -12.74 -7.86 -13.43
C PRO A 180 -13.71 -8.48 -12.42
N THR A 181 -14.05 -7.77 -11.35
CA THR A 181 -14.95 -8.30 -10.31
C THR A 181 -16.38 -8.37 -10.79
N THR A 182 -16.86 -7.35 -11.51
CA THR A 182 -18.19 -7.37 -12.14
C THR A 182 -18.32 -8.53 -13.13
N VAL A 183 -17.32 -8.71 -14.00
CA VAL A 183 -17.30 -9.83 -14.95
C VAL A 183 -17.28 -11.17 -14.22
N ALA A 184 -16.48 -11.33 -13.17
CA ALA A 184 -16.43 -12.56 -12.38
C ALA A 184 -17.78 -12.88 -11.69
N LEU A 185 -18.52 -11.85 -11.27
CA LEU A 185 -19.82 -12.00 -10.63
C LEU A 185 -20.90 -12.51 -11.60
N PHE A 186 -20.89 -12.06 -12.86
CA PHE A 186 -21.87 -12.48 -13.86
C PHE A 186 -21.42 -13.69 -14.69
N ASN A 187 -20.12 -13.81 -14.98
CA ASN A 187 -19.55 -14.90 -15.75
C ASN A 187 -18.16 -15.30 -15.21
N PRO A 188 -18.11 -16.17 -14.17
CA PRO A 188 -16.87 -16.50 -13.47
C PRO A 188 -15.84 -17.23 -14.35
N LYS A 189 -16.27 -17.89 -15.44
CA LYS A 189 -15.39 -18.60 -16.37
C LYS A 189 -14.73 -17.67 -17.41
N LYS A 190 -15.23 -16.45 -17.59
CA LYS A 190 -14.68 -15.48 -18.55
C LYS A 190 -13.54 -14.66 -17.93
N GLY A 191 -12.49 -14.47 -18.73
CA GLY A 191 -11.33 -13.62 -18.41
C GLY A 191 -10.01 -14.37 -18.59
N LYS A 192 -9.14 -13.88 -19.46
CA LYS A 192 -7.78 -14.41 -19.61
C LYS A 192 -6.86 -13.77 -18.57
N PHE A 193 -5.99 -14.57 -17.99
CA PHE A 193 -4.92 -14.09 -17.13
C PHE A 193 -3.72 -13.76 -18.02
N ASN A 194 -3.30 -12.48 -18.01
CA ASN A 194 -1.96 -12.14 -18.48
C ASN A 194 -1.04 -12.15 -17.26
N VAL A 195 0.03 -12.94 -17.33
CA VAL A 195 1.09 -12.92 -16.33
C VAL A 195 1.62 -11.50 -16.24
N THR A 196 1.49 -10.89 -15.06
CA THR A 196 2.06 -9.58 -14.78
C THR A 196 3.57 -9.64 -15.05
N ALA A 197 4.11 -8.69 -15.80
CA ALA A 197 5.56 -8.60 -15.96
C ALA A 197 6.20 -8.56 -14.57
N LYS A 198 7.09 -9.52 -14.27
CA LYS A 198 7.95 -9.43 -13.09
C LYS A 198 8.87 -8.23 -13.31
N GLY A 199 9.06 -7.45 -12.24
CA GLY A 199 9.61 -6.09 -12.27
C GLY A 199 10.94 -5.93 -13.01
N GLY A 200 11.26 -4.66 -13.26
CA GLY A 200 12.55 -4.20 -13.78
C GLY A 200 13.03 -3.02 -12.96
N LEU A 201 14.35 -2.83 -12.90
CA LEU A 201 14.96 -1.73 -12.17
C LEU A 201 14.54 -0.38 -12.74
N MET A 202 14.01 0.48 -11.89
CA MET A 202 13.68 1.86 -12.26
C MET A 202 14.87 2.75 -12.01
N THR A 203 15.69 2.93 -13.05
CA THR A 203 16.88 3.76 -13.01
C THR A 203 16.58 5.26 -12.95
N GLU A 204 15.37 5.70 -13.30
CA GLU A 204 14.94 7.11 -13.28
C GLU A 204 13.54 7.29 -12.67
N ASN A 205 13.24 8.51 -12.19
CA ASN A 205 11.88 8.88 -11.80
C ASN A 205 11.01 8.91 -13.06
N GLN A 206 9.94 8.13 -13.09
CA GLN A 206 9.01 8.10 -14.22
C GLN A 206 7.58 8.28 -13.73
N PHE A 207 6.77 8.93 -14.54
CA PHE A 207 5.34 8.99 -14.34
C PHE A 207 4.67 7.92 -15.22
N ASP A 208 3.97 6.97 -14.60
CA ASP A 208 3.28 5.92 -15.37
C ASP A 208 1.99 6.48 -15.98
N TRP A 209 2.11 7.04 -17.19
CA TRP A 209 0.99 7.63 -17.93
C TRP A 209 -0.13 6.64 -18.23
N ARG A 210 0.23 5.37 -18.47
CA ARG A 210 -0.75 4.34 -18.79
C ARG A 210 -1.59 4.00 -17.58
N ILE A 211 -0.97 3.91 -16.40
CA ILE A 211 -1.68 3.65 -15.16
C ILE A 211 -2.46 4.88 -14.66
N ALA A 212 -1.94 6.07 -14.90
CA ALA A 212 -2.60 7.30 -14.47
C ALA A 212 -3.83 7.66 -15.31
N GLN A 213 -3.96 7.17 -16.55
CA GLN A 213 -5.02 7.54 -17.49
C GLN A 213 -6.43 7.55 -16.87
N PRO A 214 -6.88 6.53 -16.11
CA PRO A 214 -8.20 6.56 -15.50
C PRO A 214 -8.38 7.66 -14.46
N TYR A 215 -7.35 7.93 -13.66
CA TYR A 215 -7.38 8.99 -12.65
C TYR A 215 -7.42 10.36 -13.32
N LEU A 216 -6.71 10.54 -14.44
CA LEU A 216 -6.74 11.77 -15.23
C LEU A 216 -8.11 12.00 -15.86
N VAL A 217 -8.77 10.95 -16.36
CA VAL A 217 -10.15 11.05 -16.88
C VAL A 217 -11.11 11.43 -15.76
N LEU A 218 -11.03 10.79 -14.59
CA LEU A 218 -11.87 11.11 -13.43
C LEU A 218 -11.62 12.54 -12.92
N ALA A 219 -10.36 12.98 -12.88
CA ALA A 219 -10.00 14.34 -12.51
C ALA A 219 -10.59 15.34 -13.51
N LEU A 220 -10.43 15.11 -14.81
CA LEU A 220 -10.98 15.97 -15.86
C LEU A 220 -12.49 16.08 -15.76
N LEU A 221 -13.20 14.97 -15.59
CA LEU A 221 -14.66 14.96 -15.42
C LEU A 221 -15.10 15.77 -14.19
N ASN A 222 -14.38 15.66 -13.08
CA ASN A 222 -14.66 16.44 -11.87
C ASN A 222 -14.34 17.93 -12.05
N VAL A 223 -13.26 18.28 -12.74
CA VAL A 223 -12.93 19.68 -13.08
C VAL A 223 -14.01 20.30 -13.98
N VAL A 224 -14.47 19.57 -15.01
CA VAL A 224 -15.58 20.01 -15.87
C VAL A 224 -16.85 20.18 -15.05
N GLY A 225 -17.15 19.24 -14.15
CA GLY A 225 -18.26 19.34 -13.20
C GLY A 225 -18.21 20.60 -12.35
N LEU A 226 -17.03 20.96 -11.82
CA LEU A 226 -16.84 22.19 -11.05
C LEU A 226 -17.04 23.44 -11.91
N GLY A 227 -16.59 23.44 -13.17
CA GLY A 227 -16.87 24.51 -14.13
C GLY A 227 -18.38 24.72 -14.36
N PHE A 228 -19.13 23.63 -14.54
CA PHE A 228 -20.59 23.67 -14.62
C PHE A 228 -21.25 24.12 -13.32
N ALA A 229 -20.67 23.79 -12.16
CA ALA A 229 -21.15 24.28 -10.89
C ALA A 229 -21.05 25.80 -10.79
N VAL A 230 -19.93 26.40 -11.20
CA VAL A 230 -19.75 27.87 -11.26
C VAL A 230 -20.79 28.49 -12.20
N TRP A 231 -20.99 27.91 -13.39
CA TRP A 231 -22.02 28.39 -14.32
C TRP A 231 -23.43 28.31 -13.70
N ARG A 232 -23.77 27.22 -13.01
CA ARG A 232 -25.06 27.06 -12.30
C ARG A 232 -25.24 28.04 -11.14
N LEU A 233 -24.17 28.41 -10.44
CA LEU A 233 -24.27 29.41 -9.37
C LEU A 233 -24.57 30.81 -9.89
N ILE A 234 -24.21 31.12 -11.14
CA ILE A 234 -24.43 32.42 -11.76
C ILE A 234 -25.76 32.47 -12.51
N TYR A 235 -26.07 31.43 -13.29
CA TYR A 235 -27.20 31.40 -14.22
C TYR A 235 -28.30 30.41 -13.85
N GLY A 236 -28.09 29.57 -12.84
CA GLY A 236 -29.02 28.52 -12.45
C GLY A 236 -30.14 29.01 -11.53
N PRO A 237 -31.15 28.14 -11.30
CA PRO A 237 -32.28 28.46 -10.41
C PRO A 237 -31.84 28.73 -8.96
N ALA A 238 -32.41 29.76 -8.33
CA ALA A 238 -32.02 30.18 -6.97
C ALA A 238 -32.31 29.11 -5.90
N ASN A 239 -33.33 28.27 -6.11
CA ASN A 239 -33.67 27.15 -5.24
C ASN A 239 -32.64 26.00 -5.28
N GLU A 240 -31.77 25.96 -6.30
CA GLU A 240 -30.77 24.91 -6.49
C GLU A 240 -29.36 25.30 -6.03
N ILE A 241 -29.18 26.53 -5.56
CA ILE A 241 -27.88 27.04 -5.10
C ILE A 241 -27.32 26.14 -4.00
N GLY A 242 -28.14 25.76 -3.01
CA GLY A 242 -27.71 24.87 -1.93
C GLY A 242 -27.22 23.50 -2.42
N THR A 243 -27.96 22.87 -3.34
CA THR A 243 -27.60 21.58 -3.94
C THR A 243 -26.32 21.69 -4.76
N THR A 244 -26.15 22.80 -5.49
CA THR A 244 -24.94 23.10 -6.27
C THR A 244 -23.72 23.29 -5.37
N LEU A 245 -23.86 23.99 -4.24
CA LEU A 245 -22.78 24.16 -3.26
C LEU A 245 -22.37 22.83 -2.62
N VAL A 246 -23.33 22.04 -2.14
CA VAL A 246 -23.05 20.72 -1.55
C VAL A 246 -22.37 19.80 -2.57
N SER A 247 -22.87 19.76 -3.81
CA SER A 247 -22.27 18.96 -4.89
C SER A 247 -20.85 19.44 -5.22
N SER A 248 -20.61 20.75 -5.21
CA SER A 248 -19.27 21.32 -5.45
C SER A 248 -18.28 20.93 -4.37
N LEU A 249 -18.69 20.94 -3.09
CA LEU A 249 -17.86 20.46 -1.98
C LEU A 249 -17.46 18.99 -2.15
N TRP A 250 -18.41 18.15 -2.58
CA TRP A 250 -18.12 16.74 -2.89
C TRP A 250 -17.18 16.58 -4.09
N VAL A 251 -17.35 17.37 -5.15
CA VAL A 251 -16.43 17.35 -6.31
C VAL A 251 -15.02 17.78 -5.89
N ILE A 252 -14.89 18.81 -5.05
CA ILE A 252 -13.59 19.24 -4.52
C ILE A 252 -12.95 18.12 -3.70
N TYR A 253 -13.72 17.46 -2.83
CA TYR A 253 -13.25 16.30 -2.07
C TYR A 253 -12.79 15.16 -2.99
N ASN A 254 -13.57 14.84 -4.03
CA ASN A 254 -13.22 13.84 -5.03
C ASN A 254 -11.92 14.20 -5.75
N LEU A 255 -11.75 15.46 -6.16
CA LEU A 255 -10.52 15.94 -6.78
C LEU A 255 -9.32 15.77 -5.86
N LEU A 256 -9.44 16.01 -4.56
CA LEU A 256 -8.35 15.82 -3.61
C LEU A 256 -7.93 14.35 -3.52
N ILE A 257 -8.88 13.42 -3.43
CA ILE A 257 -8.58 11.98 -3.39
C ILE A 257 -8.01 11.47 -4.72
N VAL A 258 -8.56 11.91 -5.85
CA VAL A 258 -8.02 11.57 -7.18
C VAL A 258 -6.61 12.14 -7.37
N GLY A 259 -6.36 13.35 -6.86
CA GLY A 259 -5.02 13.94 -6.83
C GLY A 259 -4.02 13.06 -6.07
N ALA A 260 -4.44 12.47 -4.94
CA ALA A 260 -3.59 11.56 -4.18
C ALA A 260 -3.29 10.27 -4.97
N ALA A 261 -4.26 9.75 -5.71
CA ALA A 261 -4.05 8.61 -6.62
C ALA A 261 -3.07 8.96 -7.77
N VAL A 262 -3.15 10.17 -8.32
CA VAL A 262 -2.19 10.69 -9.32
C VAL A 262 -0.79 10.85 -8.72
N ALA A 263 -0.68 11.29 -7.46
CA ALA A 263 0.61 11.41 -6.76
C ALA A 263 1.34 10.07 -6.66
N ILE A 264 0.59 8.98 -6.46
CA ILE A 264 1.10 7.61 -6.36
C ILE A 264 1.56 7.07 -7.72
N ALA A 265 0.93 7.52 -8.82
CA ALA A 265 1.37 7.17 -10.18
C ALA A 265 2.70 7.83 -10.60
N ALA A 266 3.13 8.88 -9.87
CA ALA A 266 4.49 9.42 -9.96
C ALA A 266 5.44 8.53 -9.14
N GLU A 267 5.88 7.43 -9.74
CA GLU A 267 6.78 6.47 -9.10
C GLU A 267 8.17 7.09 -8.84
N VAL A 268 8.68 6.87 -7.63
CA VAL A 268 10.00 7.35 -7.23
C VAL A 268 11.05 6.34 -7.67
N ARG A 269 12.17 6.82 -8.18
CA ARG A 269 13.36 6.05 -8.57
C ARG A 269 13.75 5.08 -7.46
N GLN A 270 13.78 3.80 -7.79
CA GLN A 270 14.27 2.75 -6.90
C GLN A 270 15.64 2.30 -7.38
N VAL A 271 16.69 2.76 -6.70
CA VAL A 271 18.09 2.53 -7.09
C VAL A 271 18.60 1.15 -6.63
N ARG A 272 17.92 0.49 -5.69
CA ARG A 272 18.43 -0.70 -5.01
C ARG A 272 17.62 -1.95 -5.39
N GLU A 273 18.33 -3.01 -5.76
CA GLU A 273 17.77 -4.33 -6.11
C GLU A 273 17.24 -5.12 -4.90
N THR A 274 17.87 -4.98 -3.73
CA THR A 274 17.48 -5.74 -2.52
C THR A 274 17.07 -4.82 -1.38
N HIS A 275 15.93 -5.13 -0.76
CA HIS A 275 15.49 -4.44 0.45
C HIS A 275 16.43 -4.71 1.63
N ARG A 276 16.67 -3.70 2.46
CA ARG A 276 17.52 -3.79 3.66
C ARG A 276 16.66 -3.71 4.92
N VAL A 277 16.84 -4.69 5.79
CA VAL A 277 16.20 -4.77 7.10
C VAL A 277 17.10 -4.05 8.11
N GLN A 278 16.54 -3.09 8.84
CA GLN A 278 17.24 -2.44 9.94
C GLN A 278 17.30 -3.41 11.13
N ALA A 279 18.50 -3.62 11.68
CA ALA A 279 18.68 -4.44 12.87
C ALA A 279 19.99 -4.09 13.56
N ARG A 280 19.98 -4.13 14.89
CA ARG A 280 21.17 -3.92 15.72
C ARG A 280 21.67 -5.25 16.26
N LEU A 281 22.79 -5.74 15.72
CA LEU A 281 23.40 -7.01 16.15
C LEU A 281 24.90 -6.88 16.36
N PRO A 282 25.46 -7.52 17.40
CA PRO A 282 26.90 -7.59 17.56
C PRO A 282 27.50 -8.39 16.41
N VAL A 283 28.48 -7.78 15.73
CA VAL A 283 29.23 -8.38 14.63
C VAL A 283 30.69 -7.95 14.72
N ALA A 284 31.57 -8.61 13.97
CA ALA A 284 32.93 -8.12 13.80
C ALA A 284 33.37 -8.23 12.34
N ILE A 285 34.21 -7.31 11.90
CA ILE A 285 34.88 -7.40 10.61
C ILE A 285 36.28 -7.98 10.84
N ARG A 286 36.55 -9.12 10.22
CA ARG A 286 37.89 -9.71 10.15
C ARG A 286 38.58 -9.24 8.88
N LEU A 287 39.74 -8.62 9.02
CA LEU A 287 40.62 -8.28 7.91
C LEU A 287 41.48 -9.47 7.48
N GLU A 288 42.09 -9.40 6.30
CA GLU A 288 42.99 -10.46 5.80
C GLU A 288 44.21 -10.70 6.71
N ASN A 289 44.66 -9.66 7.43
CA ASN A 289 45.73 -9.77 8.41
C ASN A 289 45.31 -10.53 9.70
N GLY A 290 44.05 -10.96 9.81
CA GLY A 290 43.53 -11.70 10.95
C GLY A 290 42.98 -10.84 12.09
N HIS A 291 43.13 -9.51 12.04
CA HIS A 291 42.56 -8.63 13.06
C HIS A 291 41.04 -8.54 12.95
N PHE A 292 40.39 -8.54 14.12
CA PHE A 292 38.95 -8.36 14.25
C PHE A 292 38.64 -6.97 14.77
N TYR A 293 37.70 -6.30 14.11
CA TYR A 293 37.15 -5.02 14.52
C TYR A 293 35.70 -5.23 14.93
N PRO A 294 35.38 -5.16 16.23
CA PRO A 294 34.01 -5.29 16.71
C PRO A 294 33.16 -4.09 16.28
N GLY A 295 31.88 -4.34 16.13
CA GLY A 295 30.90 -3.33 15.79
C GLY A 295 29.48 -3.85 15.88
N MET A 296 28.55 -3.02 15.41
CA MET A 296 27.14 -3.32 15.34
C MET A 296 26.70 -3.37 13.88
N LEU A 297 26.03 -4.44 13.49
CA LEU A 297 25.21 -4.44 12.30
C LEU A 297 24.15 -3.36 12.48
N VAL A 298 23.90 -2.56 11.45
CA VAL A 298 22.87 -1.52 11.42
C VAL A 298 21.76 -1.92 10.46
N ASP A 299 22.14 -2.52 9.33
CA ASP A 299 21.21 -3.06 8.37
C ASP A 299 21.79 -4.27 7.63
N TYR A 300 20.91 -5.09 7.06
CA TYR A 300 21.30 -6.24 6.25
C TYR A 300 20.31 -6.52 5.11
N SER A 301 20.77 -7.22 4.09
CA SER A 301 20.02 -7.64 2.90
C SER A 301 20.62 -8.95 2.37
N ASP A 302 19.95 -9.62 1.43
CA ASP A 302 20.49 -10.84 0.80
C ASP A 302 21.84 -10.59 0.12
N GLY A 303 22.10 -9.36 -0.36
CA GLY A 303 23.34 -8.99 -1.06
C GLY A 303 24.40 -8.27 -0.21
N GLY A 304 24.15 -7.98 1.07
CA GLY A 304 25.13 -7.25 1.87
C GLY A 304 24.62 -6.67 3.18
N ALA A 305 25.54 -6.09 3.95
CA ALA A 305 25.30 -5.59 5.29
C ALA A 305 25.92 -4.19 5.49
N GLY A 306 25.30 -3.38 6.35
CA GLY A 306 25.82 -2.13 6.86
C GLY A 306 26.26 -2.28 8.31
N ILE A 307 27.48 -1.90 8.63
CA ILE A 307 28.11 -2.12 9.94
C ILE A 307 28.64 -0.79 10.46
N GLU A 308 28.42 -0.53 11.74
CA GLU A 308 29.00 0.57 12.51
C GLU A 308 30.05 0.00 13.47
N LEU A 309 31.32 0.27 13.19
CA LEU A 309 32.46 -0.15 14.00
C LEU A 309 32.61 0.74 15.24
N GLU A 310 33.12 0.18 16.32
CA GLU A 310 33.39 0.93 17.56
C GLU A 310 34.51 1.98 17.35
N ILE A 311 35.47 1.67 16.48
CA ILE A 311 36.63 2.49 16.19
C ILE A 311 36.58 2.92 14.72
N PRO A 312 36.94 4.18 14.39
CA PRO A 312 37.06 4.62 13.01
C PRO A 312 38.06 3.77 12.24
N LEU A 313 37.63 3.20 11.11
CA LEU A 313 38.46 2.37 10.25
C LEU A 313 38.18 2.73 8.78
N SER A 314 39.23 3.13 8.07
CA SER A 314 39.14 3.45 6.64
C SER A 314 39.66 2.28 5.82
N LEU A 315 38.74 1.47 5.30
CA LEU A 315 39.06 0.35 4.40
C LEU A 315 38.93 0.77 2.94
N ALA A 316 39.84 0.28 2.09
CA ALA A 316 39.75 0.50 0.66
C ALA A 316 38.52 -0.22 0.08
N VAL A 317 37.75 0.46 -0.77
CA VAL A 317 36.62 -0.15 -1.48
C VAL A 317 37.15 -1.27 -2.38
N GLY A 318 36.47 -2.42 -2.35
CA GLY A 318 36.88 -3.65 -3.04
C GLY A 318 37.80 -4.56 -2.23
N SER A 319 38.27 -4.14 -1.05
CA SER A 319 39.05 -5.01 -0.17
C SER A 319 38.22 -6.21 0.31
N ARG A 320 38.86 -7.38 0.37
CA ARG A 320 38.24 -8.60 0.88
C ARG A 320 38.31 -8.60 2.40
N VAL A 321 37.18 -8.86 3.03
CA VAL A 321 37.04 -8.97 4.47
C VAL A 321 36.13 -10.16 4.80
N SER A 322 36.00 -10.51 6.07
CA SER A 322 35.01 -11.50 6.50
C SER A 322 34.14 -10.91 7.60
N LEU A 323 32.83 -11.06 7.45
CA LEU A 323 31.85 -10.67 8.46
C LEU A 323 31.65 -11.82 9.43
N LEU A 324 32.04 -11.61 10.68
CA LEU A 324 31.75 -12.52 11.79
C LEU A 324 30.36 -12.20 12.34
N MET A 325 29.50 -13.22 12.40
CA MET A 325 28.20 -13.14 13.08
C MET A 325 28.04 -14.34 14.02
N GLN A 326 27.16 -14.19 15.00
CA GLN A 326 26.87 -15.25 15.97
C GLN A 326 25.42 -15.69 15.90
N ARG A 327 25.19 -17.00 16.07
CA ARG A 327 23.87 -17.59 16.27
C ARG A 327 23.94 -18.55 17.45
N GLY A 328 23.35 -18.13 18.57
CA GLY A 328 23.50 -18.84 19.85
C GLY A 328 24.96 -18.86 20.28
N GLN A 329 25.53 -20.05 20.43
CA GLN A 329 26.94 -20.26 20.83
C GLN A 329 27.87 -20.55 19.63
N ARG A 330 27.36 -20.45 18.39
CA ARG A 330 28.13 -20.73 17.17
C ARG A 330 28.47 -19.45 16.44
N GLU A 331 29.70 -19.37 15.97
CA GLU A 331 30.20 -18.26 15.16
C GLU A 331 30.28 -18.67 13.69
N PHE A 332 29.92 -17.73 12.82
CA PHE A 332 29.92 -17.91 11.38
C PHE A 332 30.69 -16.78 10.73
N LEU A 333 31.58 -17.12 9.81
CA LEU A 333 32.38 -16.16 9.03
C LEU A 333 31.88 -16.14 7.59
N PHE A 334 31.44 -14.98 7.15
CA PHE A 334 30.95 -14.77 5.79
C PHE A 334 31.96 -13.95 4.99
N PRO A 335 32.58 -14.49 3.92
CA PRO A 335 33.46 -13.71 3.07
C PRO A 335 32.66 -12.60 2.37
N CYS A 336 33.20 -11.39 2.38
CA CYS A 336 32.55 -10.23 1.79
C CYS A 336 33.58 -9.21 1.28
N PHE A 337 33.09 -8.25 0.49
CA PHE A 337 33.91 -7.17 -0.06
C PHE A 337 33.43 -5.83 0.47
N VAL A 338 34.37 -4.93 0.78
CA VAL A 338 34.02 -3.57 1.21
C VAL A 338 33.41 -2.82 0.04
N SER A 339 32.15 -2.41 0.15
CA SER A 339 31.45 -1.60 -0.85
C SER A 339 31.49 -0.11 -0.53
N ARG A 340 31.59 0.24 0.76
CA ARG A 340 31.70 1.63 1.24
C ARG A 340 32.45 1.63 2.57
N SER A 341 33.30 2.63 2.79
CA SER A 341 33.92 2.87 4.10
C SER A 341 33.89 4.38 4.38
N HIS A 342 33.37 4.78 5.53
CA HIS A 342 33.38 6.17 5.96
C HIS A 342 33.36 6.28 7.49
N LYS A 343 34.46 6.77 8.07
CA LYS A 343 34.66 6.88 9.52
C LYS A 343 34.46 5.52 10.20
N ASN A 344 33.35 5.34 10.91
CA ASN A 344 32.99 4.13 11.64
C ASN A 344 32.06 3.23 10.82
N PHE A 345 31.50 3.72 9.70
CA PHE A 345 30.55 2.96 8.91
C PHE A 345 31.25 2.21 7.79
N VAL A 346 31.01 0.91 7.72
CA VAL A 346 31.49 0.03 6.65
C VAL A 346 30.29 -0.68 6.04
N GLY A 347 30.12 -0.50 4.74
CA GLY A 347 29.21 -1.30 3.93
C GLY A 347 29.98 -2.48 3.35
N VAL A 348 29.43 -3.68 3.49
CA VAL A 348 29.97 -4.90 2.91
C VAL A 348 28.98 -5.51 1.92
N SER A 349 29.51 -6.13 0.86
CA SER A 349 28.78 -6.85 -0.17
C SER A 349 29.07 -8.35 -0.04
N LEU A 350 28.01 -9.16 -0.01
CA LEU A 350 28.09 -10.62 0.06
C LEU A 350 27.97 -11.12 -1.39
N GLN A 351 29.09 -11.26 -2.09
CA GLN A 351 29.10 -11.79 -3.46
C GLN A 351 29.32 -13.30 -3.43
N ASP A 352 28.43 -14.03 -4.11
CA ASP A 352 28.56 -15.47 -4.41
C ASP A 352 28.86 -16.39 -3.22
N LEU A 353 28.11 -16.24 -2.13
CA LEU A 353 28.16 -17.20 -1.02
C LEU A 353 27.74 -18.61 -1.49
N PRO A 354 28.51 -19.67 -1.17
CA PRO A 354 28.07 -21.04 -1.33
C PRO A 354 26.73 -21.30 -0.62
N ALA A 355 25.95 -22.27 -1.10
CA ALA A 355 24.60 -22.55 -0.60
C ALA A 355 24.56 -22.72 0.94
N ASP A 356 25.52 -23.45 1.51
CA ASP A 356 25.60 -23.68 2.96
C ASP A 356 25.84 -22.37 3.73
N GLN A 357 26.77 -21.53 3.25
CA GLN A 357 27.02 -20.21 3.85
C GLN A 357 25.83 -19.27 3.68
N LYS A 358 25.08 -19.38 2.57
CA LYS A 358 23.86 -18.62 2.38
C LYS A 358 22.78 -19.06 3.38
N ILE A 359 22.63 -20.35 3.63
CA ILE A 359 21.72 -20.88 4.67
C ILE A 359 22.12 -20.35 6.03
N ASP A 360 23.40 -20.42 6.39
CA ASP A 360 23.90 -19.90 7.67
C ASP A 360 23.69 -18.38 7.80
N TYR A 361 23.94 -17.62 6.73
CA TYR A 361 23.69 -16.18 6.71
C TYR A 361 22.21 -15.87 6.96
N VAL A 362 21.30 -16.56 6.26
CA VAL A 362 19.85 -16.43 6.45
C VAL A 362 19.45 -16.81 7.88
N GLN A 363 20.07 -17.83 8.46
CA GLN A 363 19.82 -18.25 9.85
C GLN A 363 20.35 -17.25 10.90
N CYS A 364 21.43 -16.53 10.59
CA CYS A 364 21.95 -15.44 11.40
C CYS A 364 21.17 -14.13 11.23
N THR A 365 20.33 -14.01 10.20
CA THR A 365 19.61 -12.78 9.84
C THR A 365 18.09 -12.98 9.81
N PHE A 366 17.53 -13.34 8.65
CA PHE A 366 16.09 -13.37 8.39
C PHE A 366 15.32 -14.43 9.18
N ALA A 367 15.95 -15.56 9.50
CA ALA A 367 15.30 -16.69 10.20
C ALA A 367 15.46 -16.64 11.72
N ARG A 368 15.92 -15.52 12.28
CA ARG A 368 15.95 -15.32 13.72
C ARG A 368 14.54 -15.18 14.28
N ALA A 369 14.29 -15.77 15.44
CA ALA A 369 12.99 -15.74 16.10
C ALA A 369 12.55 -14.32 16.52
N ASP A 370 13.51 -13.43 16.76
CA ASP A 370 13.30 -12.05 17.19
C ASP A 370 13.37 -11.02 16.05
N ALA A 371 13.74 -11.43 14.82
CA ALA A 371 13.93 -10.52 13.69
C ALA A 371 12.70 -9.66 13.37
N TRP A 372 11.50 -10.14 13.70
CA TRP A 372 10.23 -9.54 13.29
C TRP A 372 9.31 -9.20 14.45
N LEU A 373 9.75 -9.31 15.71
CA LEU A 373 8.90 -9.03 16.88
C LEU A 373 8.59 -7.53 17.04
N ASN A 374 9.54 -6.67 16.66
CA ASN A 374 9.45 -5.22 16.82
C ASN A 374 8.77 -4.50 15.65
N TRP A 375 8.09 -5.24 14.77
CA TRP A 375 7.46 -4.72 13.54
C TRP A 375 6.46 -3.58 13.75
N ASN A 376 5.93 -3.42 14.97
CA ASN A 376 4.94 -2.40 15.32
C ASN A 376 5.50 -1.24 16.15
N GLU A 377 6.78 -1.24 16.54
CA GLU A 377 7.34 -0.21 17.43
C GLU A 377 7.30 1.19 16.78
N ASP A 378 7.46 1.27 15.46
CA ASP A 378 7.43 2.52 14.70
C ASP A 378 6.02 2.96 14.27
N PHE A 379 4.97 2.22 14.63
CA PHE A 379 3.61 2.56 14.21
C PHE A 379 3.07 3.77 14.98
N ILE A 380 2.90 4.89 14.29
CA ILE A 380 2.30 6.10 14.87
C ILE A 380 0.78 5.93 14.92
N GLN A 381 0.22 5.97 16.13
CA GLN A 381 -1.22 5.92 16.34
C GLN A 381 -1.98 6.98 15.53
N ASP A 382 -3.09 6.57 14.91
CA ASP A 382 -3.90 7.43 14.06
C ASP A 382 -4.42 8.67 14.79
N ARG A 383 -4.36 9.81 14.10
CA ARG A 383 -4.97 11.07 14.51
C ARG A 383 -5.81 11.58 13.34
N PRO A 384 -7.14 11.42 13.35
CA PRO A 384 -8.00 11.65 12.18
C PRO A 384 -7.78 12.99 11.48
N LEU A 385 -7.65 14.08 12.24
CA LEU A 385 -7.41 15.41 11.69
C LEU A 385 -6.04 15.53 10.99
N ARG A 386 -5.00 14.90 11.55
CA ARG A 386 -3.67 14.90 10.94
C ARG A 386 -3.67 14.05 9.66
N SER A 387 -4.26 12.86 9.72
CA SER A 387 -4.40 11.95 8.57
C SER A 387 -5.19 12.62 7.43
N PHE A 388 -6.24 13.37 7.76
CA PHE A 388 -6.99 14.19 6.80
C PHE A 388 -6.10 15.24 6.11
N ILE A 389 -5.36 16.05 6.91
CA ILE A 389 -4.44 17.07 6.37
C ILE A 389 -3.35 16.43 5.50
N ASP A 390 -2.83 15.27 5.88
CA ASP A 390 -1.79 14.58 5.12
C ASP A 390 -2.32 14.08 3.78
N VAL A 391 -3.55 13.54 3.73
CA VAL A 391 -4.23 13.18 2.47
C VAL A 391 -4.49 14.43 1.60
N LEU A 392 -4.90 15.56 2.18
CA LEU A 392 -5.07 16.82 1.45
C LEU A 392 -3.76 17.29 0.82
N LYS A 393 -2.66 17.26 1.58
CA LYS A 393 -1.32 17.62 1.09
C LYS A 393 -0.89 16.70 -0.04
N LEU A 394 -1.11 15.39 0.10
CA LEU A 394 -0.80 14.41 -0.94
C LEU A 394 -1.63 14.67 -2.21
N GLY A 395 -2.91 14.99 -2.05
CA GLY A 395 -3.81 15.38 -3.14
C GLY A 395 -3.28 16.56 -3.95
N MET A 396 -2.93 17.65 -3.27
CA MET A 396 -2.34 18.83 -3.91
C MET A 396 -0.97 18.54 -4.54
N MET A 397 -0.13 17.77 -3.85
CA MET A 397 1.18 17.34 -4.35
C MET A 397 1.05 16.51 -5.63
N GLY A 398 0.00 15.69 -5.75
CA GLY A 398 -0.24 14.90 -6.95
C GLY A 398 -0.48 15.75 -8.19
N TYR A 399 -1.30 16.79 -8.08
CA TYR A 399 -1.50 17.74 -9.18
C TYR A 399 -0.25 18.57 -9.48
N TYR A 400 0.53 18.92 -8.46
CA TYR A 400 1.82 19.61 -8.65
C TYR A 400 2.84 18.74 -9.40
N ARG A 401 3.02 17.48 -8.97
CA ARG A 401 3.87 16.51 -9.68
C ARG A 401 3.39 16.28 -11.10
N LEU A 402 2.09 16.11 -11.30
CA LEU A 402 1.50 16.01 -12.64
C LEU A 402 1.92 17.21 -13.51
N PHE A 403 1.83 18.43 -12.96
CA PHE A 403 2.29 19.63 -13.65
C PHE A 403 3.78 19.60 -14.00
N GLU A 404 4.66 19.09 -13.15
CA GLU A 404 6.09 18.97 -13.44
C GLU A 404 6.36 18.08 -14.66
N TYR A 405 5.60 16.99 -14.82
CA TYR A 405 5.72 16.02 -15.92
C TYR A 405 4.94 16.42 -17.20
N LEU A 406 4.14 17.49 -17.19
CA LEU A 406 3.41 17.94 -18.38
C LEU A 406 4.36 18.49 -19.48
N PRO A 407 3.99 18.33 -20.77
CA PRO A 407 4.68 18.97 -21.88
C PRO A 407 4.91 20.48 -21.66
N ALA A 408 6.05 21.00 -22.12
CA ALA A 408 6.45 22.39 -21.87
C ALA A 408 5.41 23.43 -22.32
N TRP A 409 4.66 23.15 -23.39
CA TRP A 409 3.61 24.04 -23.89
C TRP A 409 2.40 24.11 -22.94
N ILE A 410 1.98 22.98 -22.36
CA ILE A 410 0.91 22.95 -21.34
C ILE A 410 1.39 23.64 -20.06
N ARG A 411 2.64 23.39 -19.65
CA ARG A 411 3.22 24.02 -18.45
C ARG A 411 3.25 25.54 -18.56
N LYS A 412 3.60 26.09 -19.73
CA LYS A 412 3.54 27.54 -19.97
C LYS A 412 2.14 28.09 -19.77
N LEU A 413 1.11 27.42 -20.31
CA LEU A 413 -0.29 27.85 -20.20
C LEU A 413 -0.84 27.73 -18.77
N ALA A 414 -0.47 26.67 -18.04
CA ALA A 414 -0.92 26.43 -16.67
C ALA A 414 -0.09 27.18 -15.60
N SER A 415 1.11 27.67 -15.94
CA SER A 415 2.03 28.32 -15.00
C SER A 415 1.46 29.52 -14.23
N PRO A 416 0.61 30.41 -14.81
CA PRO A 416 0.03 31.52 -14.05
C PRO A 416 -0.90 31.03 -12.94
N PHE A 417 -1.71 30.00 -13.22
CA PHE A 417 -2.64 29.43 -12.25
C PHE A 417 -1.91 28.72 -11.11
N VAL A 418 -0.83 27.99 -11.41
CA VAL A 418 0.00 27.34 -10.38
C VAL A 418 0.69 28.38 -9.49
N ARG A 419 1.21 29.47 -10.08
CA ARG A 419 1.82 30.57 -9.31
C ARG A 419 0.80 31.29 -8.43
N LEU A 420 -0.41 31.52 -8.92
CA LEU A 420 -1.50 32.07 -8.13
C LEU A 420 -1.85 31.15 -6.94
N GLY A 421 -1.95 29.85 -7.17
CA GLY A 421 -2.18 28.87 -6.10
C GLY A 421 -1.07 28.87 -5.05
N ALA A 422 0.20 28.87 -5.48
CA ALA A 422 1.35 28.95 -4.58
C ALA A 422 1.36 30.28 -3.77
N TRP A 423 0.97 31.38 -4.42
CA TRP A 423 0.82 32.67 -3.75
C TRP A 423 -0.29 32.64 -2.69
N VAL A 424 -1.46 32.06 -2.98
CA VAL A 424 -2.55 31.90 -2.00
C VAL A 424 -2.10 31.01 -0.83
N ILE A 425 -1.42 29.89 -1.11
CA ILE A 425 -0.90 28.98 -0.08
C ILE A 425 0.16 29.66 0.81
N SER A 426 0.86 30.68 0.31
CA SER A 426 1.86 31.41 1.10
C SER A 426 1.27 32.13 2.32
N TYR A 427 -0.03 32.41 2.31
CA TYR A 427 -0.76 33.00 3.43
C TYR A 427 -1.23 31.98 4.47
N VAL A 428 -1.05 30.68 4.25
CA VAL A 428 -1.42 29.64 5.23
C VAL A 428 -0.43 29.68 6.40
N PRO A 429 -0.91 29.71 7.67
CA PRO A 429 -0.04 29.77 8.83
C PRO A 429 0.94 28.59 8.87
N ARG A 430 2.24 28.89 8.95
CA ARG A 430 3.28 27.87 9.11
C ARG A 430 3.47 27.61 10.61
N PHE A 431 2.99 26.47 11.09
CA PHE A 431 3.33 26.03 12.46
C PHE A 431 4.84 25.78 12.55
N PRO A 432 5.51 26.20 13.64
CA PRO A 432 6.91 25.88 13.86
C PRO A 432 7.08 24.36 13.85
N LYS A 433 7.98 23.86 13.02
CA LYS A 433 8.38 22.45 13.07
C LYS A 433 8.97 22.23 14.47
N ALA A 434 8.37 21.34 15.27
CA ALA A 434 9.02 20.83 16.47
C ALA A 434 10.42 20.37 16.06
N ALA A 435 11.44 20.83 16.79
CA ALA A 435 12.81 20.38 16.60
C ALA A 435 12.78 18.85 16.66
N SER A 436 12.98 18.20 15.52
CA SER A 436 13.12 16.75 15.47
C SER A 436 14.25 16.39 16.42
N SER A 437 13.93 15.61 17.47
CA SER A 437 14.95 14.90 18.23
C SER A 437 15.90 14.26 17.23
N LEU A 438 17.20 14.53 17.38
CA LEU A 438 18.28 14.00 16.56
C LEU A 438 18.16 12.47 16.44
N SER A 439 17.46 12.02 15.40
CA SER A 439 17.51 10.64 14.92
C SER A 439 18.09 10.71 13.51
N SER A 440 19.31 10.16 13.40
CA SER A 440 20.00 9.73 12.18
C SER A 440 19.54 10.39 10.87
N ARG A 441 20.22 11.45 10.47
CA ARG A 441 20.23 11.88 9.07
C ARG A 441 20.71 10.71 8.20
N PRO A 442 19.97 10.28 7.17
CA PRO A 442 20.54 9.42 6.14
C PRO A 442 21.60 10.22 5.39
N VAL A 443 22.85 9.74 5.43
CA VAL A 443 23.97 10.29 4.65
C VAL A 443 23.79 9.83 3.19
N SER A 444 22.87 10.50 2.50
CA SER A 444 22.75 10.53 1.05
C SER A 444 22.71 11.99 0.61
N ALA A 445 23.86 12.65 0.70
CA ALA A 445 24.10 13.96 0.11
C ALA A 445 25.61 14.13 -0.13
N SER A 446 26.13 13.33 -1.06
CA SER A 446 27.13 13.69 -2.08
C SER A 446 27.46 12.49 -2.94
#